data_AF-A0A5D0QQR6-F1
#
_entry.id   AF-A0A5D0QQR6-F1
#
_cell.length_a   1.000
_cell.length_b   1.000
_cell.length_c   1.000
_cell.angle_alpha   90.00
_cell.angle_beta   90.00
_cell.angle_gamma   90.00
#
_symmetry.space_group_name_H-M   'P 1'
#
loop_
_entity.id
_entity.type
_entity.pdbx_description
1 polymer ?
#
loop_
_entity_poly.entity_id
_entity_poly.type
_entity_poly.pdbx_seq_one_letter_code
_entity_poly.pdbx_strand_id
1 'polypeptide(L)' 'MDIIVELFFRGFIVDVLGKNLRFLFYKIIGQPKSMKYLTADKTSDNYQMISQHMSNVIVGLIIFSGISTLIAYLLFR' A
#
# COMPACT_ATOMS: atom_id res chain seq x y z
N MET A 1 12.72 18.07 5.26
CA MET A 1 12.54 17.31 4.00
C MET A 1 12.33 15.85 4.33
N ASP A 2 13.26 15.20 5.02
CA ASP A 2 13.20 13.75 5.30
C ASP A 2 11.95 13.29 6.05
N ILE A 3 11.52 13.98 7.11
CA ILE A 3 10.34 13.58 7.90
C ILE A 3 9.05 13.67 7.08
N ILE A 4 8.89 14.73 6.26
CA ILE A 4 7.69 14.94 5.44
C ILE A 4 7.65 13.88 4.33
N VAL A 5 8.79 13.63 3.69
CA VAL A 5 8.92 12.60 2.66
C VAL A 5 8.65 11.22 3.25
N GLU A 6 9.22 10.91 4.42
CA GLU A 6 8.98 9.63 5.10
C GLU A 6 7.51 9.46 5.48
N LEU A 7 6.88 10.48 6.05
CA LEU A 7 5.47 10.42 6.44
C LEU A 7 4.55 10.25 5.22
N PHE A 8 4.88 10.89 4.11
CA PHE A 8 4.14 10.75 2.87
C PHE A 8 4.34 9.37 2.23
N PHE A 9 5.58 8.91 2.04
CA PHE A 9 5.83 7.61 1.43
C PHE A 9 5.38 6.47 2.34
N ARG A 10 5.85 6.42 3.59
CA ARG A 10 5.57 5.31 4.51
C ARG A 10 4.15 5.37 5.04
N GLY A 11 3.71 6.53 5.54
CA GLY A 11 2.37 6.69 6.09
C GLY A 11 1.29 6.62 5.02
N PHE A 12 1.38 7.45 3.98
CA PHE A 12 0.31 7.55 3.00
C PHE A 12 0.40 6.48 1.89
N ILE A 13 1.51 6.36 1.20
CA ILE A 13 1.62 5.42 0.06
C ILE A 13 1.61 3.97 0.56
N VAL A 14 2.44 3.62 1.54
CA VAL A 14 2.57 2.23 2.00
C VAL A 14 1.43 1.81 2.92
N ASP A 15 1.18 2.55 3.99
CA ASP A 15 0.22 2.16 5.03
C ASP A 15 -1.24 2.46 4.66
N VAL A 16 -1.54 3.61 4.04
CA VAL A 16 -2.92 3.98 3.67
C VAL A 16 -3.32 3.37 2.34
N LEU A 17 -2.54 3.57 1.28
CA LEU A 17 -2.90 3.04 -0.04
C LEU A 17 -2.54 1.56 -0.16
N GLY A 18 -1.25 1.23 -0.07
CA GLY A 18 -0.74 -0.12 -0.33
C GLY A 18 -1.42 -1.20 0.51
N LYS A 19 -1.34 -1.07 1.84
CA LYS A 19 -1.88 -2.07 2.77
C LYS A 19 -3.39 -2.19 2.72
N ASN A 20 -4.13 -1.07 2.77
CA ASN A 20 -5.60 -1.12 2.80
C ASN A 20 -6.18 -1.58 1.46
N LEU A 21 -5.61 -1.16 0.33
CA LEU A 21 -6.07 -1.68 -0.96
C LEU A 21 -5.75 -3.16 -1.12
N ARG A 22 -4.56 -3.63 -0.71
CA ARG A 22 -4.29 -5.09 -0.72
C ARG A 22 -5.31 -5.84 0.13
N PHE A 23 -5.60 -5.34 1.34
CA PHE A 23 -6.62 -5.94 2.20
C PHE A 23 -7.99 -5.99 1.50
N LEU A 24 -8.40 -4.90 0.86
CA LEU A 24 -9.64 -4.83 0.09
C LEU A 24 -9.63 -5.80 -1.10
N PHE A 25 -8.56 -5.85 -1.88
CA PHE A 25 -8.40 -6.77 -3.00
C PHE A 25 -8.53 -8.23 -2.55
N TYR A 26 -7.82 -8.63 -1.49
CA TYR A 26 -7.92 -9.98 -0.93
C TYR A 26 -9.34 -10.33 -0.48
N LYS A 27 -10.08 -9.35 0.05
CA LYS A 27 -11.47 -9.51 0.42
C LYS A 27 -12.39 -9.67 -0.81
N ILE A 28 -12.13 -8.92 -1.89
CA ILE A 28 -12.91 -8.98 -3.13
C ILE A 28 -12.70 -10.32 -3.87
N ILE A 29 -11.46 -10.81 -3.95
CA ILE A 29 -11.14 -12.08 -4.64
C ILE A 29 -11.51 -13.34 -3.84
N GLY A 30 -12.20 -13.19 -2.70
CA GLY A 30 -12.65 -14.32 -1.87
C GLY A 30 -11.53 -15.01 -1.08
N GLN A 31 -10.35 -14.41 -0.98
CA GLN A 31 -9.22 -14.91 -0.19
C GLN A 31 -8.83 -13.93 0.93
N PRO A 32 -9.73 -13.67 1.90
CA PRO A 32 -9.50 -12.64 2.90
C PRO A 32 -8.22 -12.93 3.70
N LYS A 33 -7.25 -12.03 3.60
CA LYS A 33 -6.04 -12.03 4.43
C LYS A 33 -6.26 -11.13 5.63
N SER A 34 -5.75 -11.52 6.80
CA SER A 34 -5.87 -10.68 7.99
C SER A 34 -5.03 -9.42 7.83
N MET A 35 -5.48 -8.30 8.43
CA MET A 35 -4.69 -7.07 8.44
C MET A 35 -3.32 -7.30 9.10
N LYS A 36 -3.25 -8.17 10.12
CA LYS A 36 -1.99 -8.57 10.77
C LYS A 36 -0.99 -9.20 9.81
N TYR A 37 -1.46 -10.06 8.90
CA TYR A 37 -0.62 -10.67 7.87
C TYR A 37 -0.02 -9.62 6.92
N LEU A 38 -0.81 -8.61 6.56
CA LEU A 38 -0.39 -7.51 5.67
C LEU A 38 0.45 -6.43 6.37
N THR A 39 0.39 -6.39 7.71
CA THR A 39 1.11 -5.42 8.55
C THR A 39 2.53 -5.88 8.89
N ALA A 40 2.96 -7.05 8.40
CA ALA A 40 4.32 -7.55 8.62
C ALA A 40 4.65 -7.61 10.13
N ASP A 41 3.82 -8.34 10.89
CA ASP A 41 3.93 -8.44 12.35
C ASP A 41 5.31 -8.98 12.75
N LYS A 42 5.89 -8.41 13.83
CA LYS A 42 7.30 -8.60 14.26
C LYS A 42 7.67 -10.04 14.62
N THR A 43 6.69 -10.93 14.68
CA THR A 43 6.84 -12.38 14.93
C THR A 43 7.15 -13.19 13.68
N SER A 44 7.16 -12.57 12.49
CA SER A 44 7.48 -13.21 11.22
C SER A 44 8.94 -12.97 10.79
N ASP A 45 9.52 -13.96 10.11
CA ASP A 45 10.90 -13.96 9.61
C ASP A 45 11.24 -12.62 8.88
N ASN A 46 12.44 -12.07 9.10
CA ASN A 46 12.85 -10.75 8.58
C ASN A 46 12.64 -10.63 7.07
N TYR A 47 12.82 -11.73 6.34
CA TYR A 47 12.55 -11.81 4.91
C TYR A 47 11.08 -11.59 4.56
N GLN A 48 10.15 -12.20 5.30
CA GLN A 48 8.71 -11.99 5.10
C GLN A 48 8.31 -10.55 5.42
N MET A 49 8.91 -9.96 6.45
CA MET A 49 8.63 -8.58 6.83
C MET A 49 8.98 -7.60 5.69
N ILE A 50 10.18 -7.75 5.12
CA ILE A 50 10.64 -6.93 3.99
C ILE A 50 9.77 -7.19 2.75
N SER A 51 9.45 -8.45 2.44
CA SER A 51 8.62 -8.83 1.29
C SER A 51 7.22 -8.20 1.35
N GLN A 52 6.58 -8.21 2.53
CA GLN A 52 5.26 -7.58 2.71
C GLN A 52 5.34 -6.07 2.57
N HIS A 53 6.35 -5.43 3.16
CA HIS A 53 6.55 -3.99 3.03
C HIS A 53 6.78 -3.60 1.57
N MET A 54 7.64 -4.29 0.84
CA MET A 54 7.90 -4.04 -0.58
C MET A 54 6.65 -4.24 -1.43
N SER A 55 5.87 -5.28 -1.15
CA SER A 55 4.59 -5.51 -1.83
C SER A 55 3.58 -4.39 -1.57
N ASN A 56 3.51 -3.87 -0.34
CA ASN A 56 2.66 -2.73 0.00
C ASN A 56 3.14 -1.45 -0.72
N VAL A 57 4.46 -1.21 -0.82
CA VAL A 57 5.02 -0.08 -1.58
C VAL A 57 4.61 -0.14 -3.05
N ILE A 58 4.80 -1.30 -3.71
CA ILE A 58 4.48 -1.48 -5.13
C ILE A 58 2.99 -1.22 -5.38
N VAL A 59 2.12 -1.85 -4.60
CA VAL A 59 0.67 -1.66 -4.75
C VAL A 59 0.27 -0.22 -4.46
N GLY A 60 0.84 0.40 -3.42
CA GLY A 60 0.60 1.79 -3.07
C GLY A 60 0.95 2.74 -4.21
N LEU A 61 2.10 2.55 -4.84
CA LEU A 61 2.55 3.36 -5.98
C LEU A 61 1.65 3.18 -7.21
N ILE A 62 1.31 1.94 -7.58
CA ILE A 62 0.42 1.67 -8.72
C ILE A 62 -0.92 2.38 -8.54
N ILE A 63 -1.51 2.28 -7.35
CA ILE A 63 -2.80 2.89 -7.06
C ILE A 63 -2.68 4.41 -6.99
N PHE A 64 -1.63 4.95 -6.38
CA PHE A 64 -1.39 6.39 -6.33
C PHE A 64 -1.25 6.98 -7.74
N SER A 65 -0.48 6.34 -8.61
CA SER A 65 -0.33 6.74 -10.02
C SER A 65 -1.67 6.67 -10.75
N GLY A 66 -2.43 5.57 -10.60
CA GLY A 66 -3.74 5.40 -11.22
C GLY A 66 -4.74 6.48 -10.80
N ILE A 67 -4.83 6.78 -9.50
CA ILE A 67 -5.67 7.87 -8.97
C ILE A 67 -5.20 9.22 -9.51
N SER A 68 -3.89 9.48 -9.52
CA SER A 68 -3.34 10.75 -10.02
C SER A 68 -3.66 10.98 -11.50
N THR A 69 -3.51 9.94 -12.33
CA THR A 69 -3.88 10.00 -13.76
C THR A 69 -5.39 10.18 -13.95
N LEU A 70 -6.22 9.52 -13.13
CA LEU A 70 -7.67 9.66 -13.20
C LEU A 70 -8.13 11.07 -12.82
N ILE A 71 -7.56 11.64 -11.76
CA ILE A 71 -7.83 13.02 -11.35
C ILE A 71 -7.41 14.00 -12.46
N ALA A 72 -6.21 13.83 -13.01
CA ALA A 72 -5.73 14.66 -14.12
C ALA A 72 -6.67 14.55 -15.34
N TYR A 73 -7.09 13.34 -15.70
CA TYR A 73 -8.05 13.13 -16.78
C TYR A 73 -9.40 13.83 -16.53
N LEU A 74 -9.92 13.80 -15.29
CA LEU A 74 -11.18 14.48 -14.97
C LEU A 74 -11.06 16.00 -14.99
N LEU A 75 -9.91 16.56 -14.62
CA LEU A 75 -9.67 18.01 -14.58
C LEU A 75 -9.36 18.61 -15.94
N PHE A 76 -8.65 17.88 -16.81
CA PHE A 76 -8.23 18.35 -18.14
C PHE A 76 -9.13 17.84 -19.27
N ARG A 77 -10.32 17.33 -18.92
CA ARG A 77 -11.37 16.98 -19.87
C ARG A 77 -12.23 18.19 -20.22
#